data_AF-A0A7Y4VZA3-F1
#
_entry.id   AF-A0A7Y4VZA3-F1
#
_cell.length_a   1.000
_cell.length_b   1.000
_cell.length_c   1.000
_cell.angle_alpha   90.00
_cell.angle_beta   90.00
_cell.angle_gamma   90.00
#
_symmetry.space_group_name_H-M   'P 1'
#
loop_
_entity.id
_entity.type
_entity.pdbx_description
1 polymer ?
#
loop_
_entity_poly.entity_id
_entity_poly.type
_entity_poly.pdbx_seq_one_letter_code
_entity_poly.pdbx_strand_id
1 'polypeptide(L)'
;MSAKTRSRLGVLLVESMQQAVAIQGGRLRPARRHRLTLREATVSAPPRYGSSRIRRVRERLGLSQPVFARVLNVSVATVRGWEQGVRVPDGPSRRLLEVAERHSATILTSISTSRSRTHATAAA
;
A
#
# COMPACT_ATOMS: atom_id res chain seq x y z
N MET A 1 31.88 19.55 -19.23
CA MET A 1 30.57 19.91 -19.84
C MET A 1 30.40 21.43 -19.84
N SER A 2 30.11 22.06 -20.98
CA SER A 2 30.16 23.53 -21.18
C SER A 2 28.94 24.27 -20.59
N ALA A 3 29.13 25.52 -20.15
CA ALA A 3 28.08 26.39 -19.58
C ALA A 3 26.87 26.61 -20.51
N LYS A 4 27.07 26.57 -21.83
CA LYS A 4 26.03 26.69 -22.86
C LYS A 4 25.04 25.51 -22.85
N THR A 5 25.45 24.35 -22.35
CA THR A 5 24.61 23.16 -22.20
C THR A 5 23.67 23.27 -21.00
N ARG A 6 24.09 23.94 -19.92
CA ARG A 6 23.27 24.16 -18.72
C ARG A 6 22.14 25.17 -18.96
N SER A 7 22.36 26.22 -19.76
CA SER A 7 21.30 27.19 -20.06
C SER A 7 20.17 26.61 -20.92
N ARG A 8 20.49 25.69 -21.85
CA ARG A 8 19.49 24.98 -22.66
C ARG A 8 18.65 23.98 -21.86
N LEU A 9 19.22 23.35 -20.83
CA LEU A 9 18.51 22.36 -20.03
C LEU A 9 17.32 22.96 -19.28
N GLY A 10 17.50 24.14 -18.66
CA GLY A 10 16.43 24.80 -17.93
C GLY A 10 15.22 25.11 -18.81
N VAL A 11 15.46 25.62 -20.02
CA VAL A 11 14.41 25.90 -21.00
C VAL A 11 13.68 24.63 -21.42
N LEU A 12 14.42 23.54 -21.70
CA LEU A 12 13.83 22.26 -22.11
C LEU A 12 13.00 21.60 -21.00
N LEU A 13 13.41 21.74 -19.73
CA LEU A 13 12.65 21.21 -18.60
C LEU A 13 11.33 21.97 -18.41
N VAL A 14 11.35 23.30 -18.51
CA VAL A 14 10.14 24.13 -18.43
C VAL A 14 9.16 23.75 -19.55
N GLU A 15 9.65 23.64 -20.78
CA GLU A 15 8.83 23.24 -21.92
C GLU A 15 8.27 21.82 -21.74
N SER A 16 9.09 20.86 -21.28
CA SER A 16 8.65 19.49 -21.04
C SER A 16 7.58 19.40 -19.94
N MET A 17 7.70 20.21 -18.88
CA MET A 17 6.68 20.27 -17.83
C MET A 17 5.37 20.88 -18.34
N GLN A 18 5.44 21.94 -19.16
CA GLN A 18 4.26 22.52 -19.80
C GLN A 18 3.56 21.51 -20.71
N GLN A 19 4.33 20.75 -21.49
CA GLN A 19 3.81 19.65 -22.29
C GLN A 19 3.18 18.55 -21.42
N ALA A 20 3.78 18.21 -20.27
CA ALA A 20 3.22 17.23 -19.34
C ALA A 20 1.85 17.68 -18.78
N VAL A 21 1.70 18.95 -18.42
CA VAL A 21 0.40 19.51 -17.96
C VAL A 21 -0.64 19.48 -19.09
N ALA A 22 -0.25 19.83 -20.31
CA ALA A 22 -1.14 19.77 -21.48
C ALA A 22 -1.59 18.32 -21.79
N ILE A 23 -0.70 17.35 -21.64
CA ILE A 23 -1.00 15.92 -21.77
C ILE A 23 -1.97 15.44 -20.69
N GLN A 24 -1.71 15.79 -19.43
CA GLN A 24 -2.59 15.45 -18.30
C GLN A 24 -4.01 16.01 -18.51
N GLY A 25 -4.11 17.22 -19.05
CA GLY A 25 -5.38 17.88 -19.37
C GLY A 25 -6.02 17.44 -20.70
N GLY A 26 -5.45 16.47 -21.42
CA GLY A 26 -5.98 15.96 -22.69
C GLY A 26 -5.84 16.90 -23.89
N ARG A 27 -5.14 18.04 -23.74
CA ARG A 27 -4.91 19.03 -24.80
C ARG A 27 -3.78 18.64 -25.75
N LEU A 28 -2.92 17.72 -25.32
CA LEU A 28 -1.81 17.21 -26.09
C LEU A 28 -1.74 15.68 -25.94
N ARG A 29 -1.37 14.96 -27.00
CA ARG A 29 -1.09 13.51 -26.90
C ARG A 29 0.39 13.30 -26.55
N PRO A 30 0.73 12.32 -25.70
CA PRO A 30 2.12 11.98 -25.43
C PRO A 30 2.83 11.59 -26.73
N ALA A 31 4.03 12.13 -26.95
CA ALA A 31 4.84 11.81 -28.12
C ALA A 31 5.22 10.31 -28.17
N ARG A 32 5.42 9.67 -27.01
CA ARG A 32 5.72 8.24 -26.88
C ARG A 32 5.10 7.66 -25.61
N ARG A 33 4.54 6.45 -25.70
CA ARG A 33 4.03 5.70 -24.54
C ARG A 33 4.84 4.42 -24.37
N HIS A 34 5.62 4.32 -23.30
CA HIS A 34 6.28 3.07 -22.94
C HIS A 34 5.30 2.19 -22.15
N ARG A 35 4.79 1.12 -22.76
CA ARG A 35 4.04 0.09 -22.04
C ARG A 35 5.04 -0.93 -21.50
N LEU A 36 5.31 -0.87 -20.20
CA LEU A 36 6.12 -1.87 -19.54
C LEU A 36 5.26 -3.12 -19.29
N THR A 37 5.51 -4.20 -20.04
CA THR A 37 4.99 -5.53 -19.74
C THR A 37 6.12 -6.36 -19.14
N LEU A 38 6.00 -6.71 -17.86
CA LEU A 38 6.97 -7.56 -17.19
C LEU A 38 6.68 -9.02 -17.56
N ARG A 39 7.32 -9.51 -18.62
CA ARG A 39 7.23 -10.93 -19.04
C ARG A 39 8.11 -11.82 -18.15
N GLU A 40 9.28 -11.32 -17.79
CA GLU A 40 10.22 -11.98 -16.90
C GLU A 40 10.65 -10.97 -15.84
N ALA A 41 10.39 -11.29 -14.58
CA ALA A 41 10.77 -10.48 -13.45
C ALA A 41 11.16 -11.40 -12.30
N THR A 42 12.29 -11.13 -11.67
CA THR A 42 12.69 -11.82 -10.44
C THR A 42 11.94 -11.19 -9.27
N VAL A 43 11.06 -11.98 -8.63
CA VAL A 43 10.32 -11.54 -7.44
C VAL A 43 10.97 -12.16 -6.21
N SER A 44 11.43 -11.32 -5.29
CA SER A 44 11.95 -11.79 -4.00
C SER A 44 10.85 -12.47 -3.19
N ALA A 45 11.14 -13.61 -2.56
CA ALA A 45 10.17 -14.31 -1.71
C ALA A 45 9.82 -13.46 -0.47
N PRO A 46 8.56 -13.51 0.02
CA PRO A 46 8.20 -12.79 1.24
C PRO A 46 8.94 -13.40 2.44
N PRO A 47 9.27 -12.57 3.46
CA PRO A 47 10.00 -13.04 4.63
C PRO A 47 9.19 -14.09 5.40
N ARG A 48 9.89 -14.89 6.21
CA ARG A 48 9.24 -15.83 7.14
C ARG A 48 8.65 -15.08 8.32
N TYR A 49 7.46 -15.51 8.76
CA TYR A 49 6.75 -14.95 9.89
C TYR A 49 6.57 -16.03 10.96
N GLY A 50 7.30 -15.88 12.07
CA GLY A 50 7.07 -16.65 13.29
C GLY A 50 5.96 -16.03 14.15
N SER A 51 5.46 -16.80 15.12
CA SER A 51 4.36 -16.42 16.01
C SER A 51 4.51 -15.04 16.65
N SER A 52 5.69 -14.77 17.24
CA SER A 52 6.00 -13.50 17.90
C SER A 52 6.01 -12.30 16.94
N ARG A 53 6.46 -12.49 15.70
CA ARG A 53 6.47 -11.44 14.67
C ARG A 53 5.06 -11.11 14.21
N ILE A 54 4.23 -12.11 13.99
CA ILE A 54 2.82 -11.93 13.57
C ILE A 54 2.07 -11.15 14.64
N ARG A 55 2.21 -11.55 15.91
CA ARG A 55 1.64 -10.84 17.05
C ARG A 55 2.10 -9.38 17.09
N ARG A 56 3.39 -9.11 16.88
CA ARG A 56 3.95 -7.76 16.85
C ARG A 56 3.38 -6.91 15.70
N VAL A 57 3.19 -7.49 14.51
CA VAL A 57 2.55 -6.78 13.39
C VAL A 57 1.14 -6.35 13.78
N ARG A 58 0.35 -7.27 14.33
CA ARG A 58 -1.02 -6.96 14.79
C ARG A 58 -1.03 -5.86 15.86
N GLU A 59 -0.18 -5.98 16.87
CA GLU A 59 -0.11 -5.04 17.99
C GLU A 59 0.33 -3.64 17.54
N ARG A 60 1.27 -3.54 16.59
CA ARG A 60 1.67 -2.26 15.98
C ARG A 60 0.54 -1.56 15.23
N LEU A 61 -0.41 -2.32 14.70
CA LEU A 61 -1.60 -1.77 14.04
C LEU A 61 -2.71 -1.42 15.03
N GLY A 62 -2.55 -1.71 16.33
CA GLY A 62 -3.57 -1.47 17.36
C GLY A 62 -4.81 -2.35 17.21
N LEU A 63 -4.70 -3.51 16.53
CA LEU A 63 -5.84 -4.34 16.19
C LEU A 63 -6.01 -5.52 17.17
N SER A 64 -7.26 -5.83 17.51
CA SER A 64 -7.61 -7.09 18.16
C SER A 64 -7.48 -8.26 17.17
N GLN A 65 -7.29 -9.49 17.67
CA GLN A 65 -7.20 -10.68 16.80
C GLN A 65 -8.38 -10.80 15.82
N PRO A 66 -9.65 -10.58 16.21
CA PRO A 66 -10.77 -10.65 15.27
C PRO A 66 -10.78 -9.53 14.22
N VAL A 67 -10.35 -8.32 14.57
CA VAL A 67 -10.25 -7.22 13.60
C VAL A 67 -9.12 -7.51 12.62
N PHE A 68 -7.96 -7.94 13.12
CA PHE A 68 -6.81 -8.30 12.30
C PHE A 68 -7.12 -9.45 11.34
N ALA A 69 -7.85 -10.47 11.79
CA ALA A 69 -8.30 -11.57 10.95
C ALA A 69 -9.17 -11.08 9.79
N ARG A 70 -10.14 -10.19 10.05
CA ARG A 70 -10.99 -9.59 9.02
C ARG A 70 -10.18 -8.74 8.03
N VAL A 71 -9.25 -7.96 8.55
CA VAL A 71 -8.34 -7.12 7.75
C VAL A 71 -7.50 -7.96 6.79
N LEU A 72 -7.01 -9.12 7.24
CA LEU A 72 -6.25 -10.05 6.40
C LEU A 72 -7.13 -11.02 5.60
N ASN A 73 -8.46 -10.91 5.70
CA ASN A 73 -9.44 -11.80 5.09
C ASN A 73 -9.21 -13.29 5.41
N VAL A 74 -8.98 -13.61 6.69
CA VAL A 74 -8.82 -14.97 7.20
C VAL A 74 -9.67 -15.19 8.45
N SER A 75 -9.81 -16.45 8.88
CA SER A 75 -10.53 -16.77 10.11
C SER A 75 -9.76 -16.33 11.37
N VAL A 76 -10.48 -16.04 12.46
CA VAL A 76 -9.85 -15.74 13.76
C VAL A 76 -9.02 -16.93 14.27
N ALA A 77 -9.48 -18.16 14.00
CA ALA A 77 -8.76 -19.38 14.34
C ALA A 77 -7.41 -19.49 13.61
N THR A 78 -7.33 -18.99 12.36
CA THR A 78 -6.10 -18.90 11.59
C THR A 78 -5.10 -17.96 12.26
N VAL A 79 -5.51 -16.74 12.59
CA VAL A 79 -4.66 -15.76 13.30
C VAL A 79 -4.19 -16.30 14.65
N ARG A 80 -5.09 -16.92 15.42
CA ARG A 80 -4.73 -17.57 16.70
C ARG A 80 -3.70 -18.67 16.51
N GLY A 81 -3.92 -19.57 15.56
CA GLY A 81 -2.98 -20.66 15.27
C GLY A 81 -1.61 -20.14 14.84
N TRP A 82 -1.56 -19.04 14.09
CA TRP A 82 -0.31 -18.36 13.73
C TRP A 82 0.39 -17.73 14.93
N GLU A 83 -0.32 -16.94 15.74
CA GLU A 83 0.25 -16.27 16.92
C GLU A 83 0.64 -17.24 18.05
N GLN A 84 0.09 -18.46 18.04
CA GLN A 84 0.47 -19.54 18.95
C GLN A 84 1.60 -20.43 18.38
N GLY A 85 1.91 -20.30 17.09
CA GLY A 85 2.92 -21.14 16.42
C GLY A 85 2.44 -22.55 16.05
N VAL A 86 1.14 -22.84 16.22
CA VAL A 86 0.52 -24.12 15.82
C VAL A 86 0.43 -24.24 14.30
N ARG A 87 0.29 -23.12 13.60
CA ARG A 87 0.22 -23.05 12.14
C ARG A 87 1.21 -22.02 11.61
N VAL A 88 1.70 -22.25 10.40
CA VAL A 88 2.57 -21.31 9.67
C VAL A 88 1.77 -20.67 8.53
N PRO A 89 1.91 -19.35 8.28
CA PRO A 89 1.24 -18.70 7.15
C PRO A 89 1.76 -19.24 5.81
N ASP A 90 0.84 -19.46 4.88
CA ASP A 90 1.16 -19.87 3.51
C ASP A 90 1.79 -18.73 2.69
N GLY A 91 2.14 -19.00 1.43
CA GLY A 91 2.81 -18.02 0.55
C GLY A 91 2.07 -16.68 0.45
N PRO A 92 0.78 -16.67 0.05
CA PRO A 92 -0.02 -15.45 -0.01
C PRO A 92 -0.14 -14.75 1.34
N SER A 93 -0.41 -15.48 2.42
CA SER A 93 -0.53 -14.87 3.76
C SER A 93 0.78 -14.22 4.21
N ARG A 94 1.95 -14.81 3.91
CA ARG A 94 3.25 -14.19 4.20
C ARG A 94 3.43 -12.88 3.44
N ARG A 95 3.01 -12.80 2.17
CA ARG A 95 3.04 -11.53 1.43
C ARG A 95 2.08 -10.52 2.03
N LEU A 96 0.88 -10.93 2.43
CA LEU A 96 -0.10 -10.03 3.05
C LEU A 96 0.40 -9.48 4.39
N LEU A 97 1.03 -10.32 5.21
CA LEU A 97 1.69 -9.93 6.46
C LEU A 97 2.84 -8.94 6.22
N GLU A 98 3.60 -9.12 5.13
CA GLU A 98 4.63 -8.15 4.72
C GLU A 98 4.04 -6.81 4.33
N VAL A 99 2.96 -6.80 3.55
CA VAL A 99 2.24 -5.56 3.23
C VAL A 99 1.71 -4.90 4.49
N ALA A 100 1.14 -5.65 5.43
CA ALA A 100 0.66 -5.12 6.71
C ALA A 100 1.79 -4.56 7.59
N GLU A 101 2.98 -5.16 7.57
CA GLU A 101 4.13 -4.71 8.33
C GLU A 101 4.81 -3.48 7.71
N ARG A 102 4.88 -3.38 6.38
CA ARG A 102 5.61 -2.32 5.66
C ARG A 102 4.74 -1.15 5.19
N HIS A 103 3.47 -1.42 4.89
CA HIS A 103 2.53 -0.48 4.28
C HIS A 103 1.21 -0.44 5.07
N SER A 104 1.32 -0.22 6.38
CA SER A 104 0.19 -0.23 7.33
C SER A 104 -0.96 0.68 6.91
N ALA A 105 -0.68 1.87 6.37
CA ALA A 105 -1.71 2.81 5.91
C ALA A 105 -2.67 2.18 4.88
N THR A 106 -2.15 1.43 3.92
CA THR A 106 -2.95 0.75 2.88
C THR A 106 -3.91 -0.28 3.46
N ILE A 107 -3.52 -0.93 4.55
CA ILE A 107 -4.34 -1.95 5.19
C ILE A 107 -5.42 -1.29 6.05
N LEU A 108 -5.10 -0.18 6.72
CA LEU A 108 -6.01 0.52 7.62
C LEU A 108 -7.13 1.30 6.90
N THR A 109 -6.95 1.70 5.64
CA THR A 109 -8.02 2.38 4.87
C THR A 109 -9.28 1.54 4.70
N SER A 110 -9.19 0.22 4.85
CA SER A 110 -10.35 -0.69 4.79
C SER A 110 -11.24 -0.64 6.04
N ILE A 111 -10.79 0.00 7.12
CA ILE A 111 -11.47 0.00 8.41
C ILE A 111 -12.29 1.28 8.57
N SER A 112 -13.62 1.15 8.55
CA SER A 112 -14.54 2.25 8.91
C SER A 112 -15.03 2.06 10.34
N THR A 113 -14.87 3.06 11.21
CA THR A 113 -15.46 3.05 12.56
C THR A 113 -16.88 3.60 12.48
N SER A 114 -17.89 2.82 12.86
CA SER A 114 -19.32 3.22 12.80
C SER A 114 -19.74 4.28 13.85
N ARG A 115 -18.79 4.96 14.50
CA ARG A 115 -19.04 5.75 15.70
C ARG A 115 -19.14 7.24 15.41
N SER A 116 -20.15 7.63 14.64
CA SER A 116 -20.69 8.99 14.61
C SER A 116 -21.90 9.09 13.67
N ARG A 117 -23.10 8.77 14.17
CA ARG A 117 -24.39 9.18 13.59
C ARG A 117 -25.54 9.02 14.62
N THR A 118 -25.38 9.59 15.82
CA THR A 118 -26.51 9.77 16.75
C THR A 118 -26.16 10.85 17.77
N HIS A 119 -26.56 12.10 17.47
CA HIS A 119 -27.08 13.12 18.39
C HIS A 119 -26.96 14.51 17.75
N ALA A 120 -27.92 14.85 16.89
CA ALA A 120 -28.24 16.23 16.56
C ALA A 120 -29.74 16.30 16.24
N THR A 121 -30.55 16.53 17.29
CA THR A 121 -31.81 17.30 17.34
C THR A 121 -32.67 16.89 18.54
N ALA A 122 -32.41 17.53 19.68
CA ALA A 122 -33.40 17.72 20.75
C ALA A 122 -32.95 18.94 21.57
N ALA A 123 -33.26 20.12 21.06
CA ALA A 123 -33.29 21.35 21.84
C ALA A 123 -34.73 21.88 21.73
N ALA A 124 -35.47 21.73 22.82
CA ALA A 124 -36.69 22.46 23.12
C ALA A 124 -36.31 23.69 23.95
#